data_AF-A0AA50HA16-F1
#
_entry.id   AF-A0AA50HA16-F1
#
_cell.length_a   1.000
_cell.length_b   1.000
_cell.length_c   1.000
_cell.angle_alpha   90.00
_cell.angle_beta   90.00
_cell.angle_gamma   90.00
#
_symmetry.space_group_name_H-M   'P 1'
#
loop_
_entity.id
_entity.type
_entity.pdbx_description
1 polymer ?
#
loop_
_entity_poly.entity_id
_entity_poly.type
_entity_poly.pdbx_seq_one_letter_code
_entity_poly.pdbx_strand_id
1 'polypeptide(L)' 'MNTRYSRQTGWVYTMRAYDCENGKLFTLGSGETFEEMQVYRPDTQWGQLIQGSSATQVAAISCRKIGKSLSGVK' A
#
# COMPACT_ATOMS: atom_id res chain seq x y z
N MET A 1 2.96 25.05 6.49
CA MET A 1 3.16 24.09 7.61
C MET A 1 4.07 22.99 7.09
N ASN A 2 5.33 22.97 7.52
CA ASN A 2 6.37 22.04 7.03
C ASN A 2 6.38 20.83 7.99
N THR A 3 5.99 19.64 7.54
CA THR A 3 5.80 18.42 8.36
C THR A 3 7.10 17.78 8.86
N ARG A 4 8.22 18.51 8.83
CA ARG A 4 9.56 17.98 9.09
C ARG A 4 9.93 17.80 10.57
N TYR A 5 9.05 18.18 11.49
CA TYR A 5 9.22 18.03 12.95
C TYR A 5 8.11 17.19 13.55
N SER A 6 7.99 15.96 13.12
CA SER A 6 7.28 14.94 13.88
C SER A 6 8.32 14.09 14.63
N ARG A 7 7.94 13.50 15.75
CA ARG A 7 8.75 12.48 16.44
C ARG A 7 8.79 11.14 15.64
N GLN A 8 8.55 11.20 14.34
CA GLN A 8 8.39 10.07 13.44
C GLN A 8 9.74 9.41 13.19
N THR A 9 9.83 8.12 13.45
CA THR A 9 10.99 7.27 13.13
C THR A 9 11.20 7.11 11.61
N GLY A 10 10.29 7.65 10.79
CA GLY A 10 10.25 7.48 9.33
C GLY A 10 9.59 6.17 8.88
N TRP A 11 9.20 5.31 9.81
CA TRP A 11 8.54 4.04 9.54
C TRP A 11 7.03 4.15 9.70
N VAL A 12 6.29 3.57 8.76
CA VAL A 12 4.83 3.55 8.76
C VAL A 12 4.37 2.11 8.52
N TYR A 13 3.54 1.61 9.42
CA TYR A 13 2.82 0.35 9.24
C TYR A 13 1.74 0.56 8.19
N THR A 14 1.67 -0.34 7.21
CA THR A 14 0.62 -0.30 6.19
C THR A 14 0.04 -1.68 5.96
N MET A 15 -1.27 -1.73 5.76
CA MET A 15 -2.00 -2.92 5.33
C MET A 15 -2.69 -2.60 4.02
N ARG A 16 -2.47 -3.43 2.99
CA ARG A 16 -2.93 -3.19 1.63
C ARG A 16 -3.55 -4.43 1.01
N ALA A 17 -4.60 -4.23 0.24
CA ALA A 17 -5.10 -5.20 -0.72
C ALA A 17 -4.63 -4.84 -2.13
N TYR A 18 -4.43 -5.86 -2.96
CA TYR A 18 -3.96 -5.71 -4.33
C TYR A 18 -4.90 -6.43 -5.29
N ASP A 19 -5.28 -5.74 -6.37
CA ASP A 19 -5.92 -6.34 -7.53
C ASP A 19 -4.80 -6.69 -8.52
N CYS A 20 -4.42 -7.95 -8.52
CA CYS A 20 -3.33 -8.46 -9.34
C CYS A 20 -3.61 -8.38 -10.85
N GLU A 21 -4.88 -8.35 -11.26
CA GLU A 21 -5.25 -8.41 -12.67
C GLU A 21 -5.31 -7.00 -13.26
N ASN A 22 -5.86 -6.05 -12.52
CA ASN A 22 -6.06 -4.68 -12.96
C ASN A 22 -4.99 -3.68 -12.47
N GLY A 23 -3.96 -4.16 -11.79
CA GLY A 23 -2.86 -3.32 -11.32
C GLY A 23 -3.30 -2.25 -10.34
N LYS A 24 -4.18 -2.60 -9.40
CA LYS A 24 -4.72 -1.65 -8.42
C LYS A 24 -4.30 -2.00 -7.00
N LEU A 25 -4.29 -0.98 -6.15
CA LEU A 25 -4.05 -1.13 -4.72
C LEU A 25 -5.18 -0.47 -3.93
N PHE A 26 -5.37 -0.94 -2.71
CA PHE A 26 -6.31 -0.37 -1.77
C PHE A 26 -5.70 -0.41 -0.37
N THR A 27 -5.61 0.74 0.29
CA THR A 27 -5.05 0.84 1.64
C THR A 27 -6.14 0.51 2.65
N LEU A 28 -5.97 -0.59 3.37
CA LEU A 28 -6.86 -1.01 4.45
C LEU A 28 -6.44 -0.38 5.79
N GLY A 29 -5.16 -0.08 5.95
CA GLY A 29 -4.60 0.47 7.19
C GLY A 29 -3.32 1.24 6.94
N SER A 30 -3.11 2.33 7.68
CA SER A 30 -1.85 3.07 7.74
C SER A 30 -1.69 3.75 9.10
N GLY A 31 -0.50 3.70 9.68
CA GLY A 31 -0.20 4.34 10.96
C GLY A 31 1.27 4.24 11.33
N GLU A 32 1.74 5.10 12.23
CA GLU A 32 3.12 5.00 12.75
C GLU A 32 3.24 3.89 13.78
N THR A 33 2.13 3.53 14.41
CA THR A 33 1.99 2.36 15.27
C THR A 33 1.09 1.30 14.63
N PHE A 34 1.16 0.08 15.16
CA PHE A 34 0.27 -0.99 14.75
C PHE A 34 -1.18 -0.67 15.13
N GLU A 35 -1.40 -0.08 16.29
CA GLU A 35 -2.71 0.33 16.80
C GLU A 35 -3.34 1.41 15.90
N GLU A 36 -2.57 2.41 15.47
CA GLU A 36 -3.03 3.43 14.53
C GLU A 36 -3.41 2.83 13.18
N MET A 37 -2.62 1.88 12.68
CA MET A 37 -2.90 1.17 11.44
C MET A 37 -4.19 0.34 11.52
N GLN A 38 -4.53 -0.20 12.69
CA GLN A 38 -5.77 -0.97 12.91
C GLN A 38 -7.03 -0.12 12.94
N VAL A 39 -6.97 1.12 13.46
CA VAL A 39 -8.13 2.02 13.54
C VAL A 39 -8.24 2.96 12.34
N TYR A 40 -7.30 2.88 11.41
CA TYR A 40 -7.29 3.64 10.17
C TYR A 40 -8.57 3.41 9.38
N ARG A 41 -9.11 4.48 8.78
CA ARG A 41 -10.24 4.39 7.86
C ARG A 41 -9.73 3.97 6.48
N PRO A 42 -10.13 2.79 5.96
CA PRO A 42 -9.67 2.33 4.65
C PRO A 42 -9.95 3.35 3.53
N ASP A 43 -9.18 3.23 2.43
CA ASP A 43 -9.42 4.00 1.21
C ASP A 43 -10.90 3.89 0.79
N THR A 44 -11.44 4.90 0.12
CA THR A 44 -12.82 4.82 -0.41
C THR A 44 -12.86 4.23 -1.81
N GLN A 45 -11.71 4.10 -2.48
CA GLN A 45 -11.58 3.67 -3.85
C GLN A 45 -10.22 3.04 -4.11
N TRP A 46 -10.15 2.20 -5.14
CA TRP A 46 -8.91 1.58 -5.59
C TRP A 46 -8.02 2.58 -6.30
N GLY A 47 -6.77 2.71 -5.85
CA GLY A 47 -5.71 3.46 -6.50
C GLY A 47 -5.02 2.65 -7.60
N GLN A 48 -4.41 3.34 -8.56
CA GLN A 48 -3.61 2.71 -9.61
C GLN A 48 -2.19 2.44 -9.11
N LEU A 49 -1.65 1.27 -9.42
CA LEU A 49 -0.22 1.01 -9.28
C LEU A 49 0.52 1.67 -10.45
N ILE A 50 1.61 2.36 -10.11
CA ILE A 50 2.46 3.06 -11.07
C ILE A 50 3.71 2.25 -11.34
N GLN A 51 4.04 2.02 -12.61
CA GLN A 51 5.21 1.27 -13.02
C GLN A 51 6.49 1.86 -12.42
N GLY A 52 7.39 1.00 -11.96
CA GLY A 52 8.65 1.40 -11.32
C GLY A 52 8.54 1.84 -9.86
N SER A 53 7.33 2.06 -9.32
CA SER A 53 7.16 2.38 -7.90
C SER A 53 7.47 1.19 -6.99
N SER A 54 7.90 1.48 -5.75
CA SER A 54 8.08 0.45 -4.72
C SER A 54 6.78 -0.30 -4.41
N ALA A 55 5.63 0.38 -4.47
CA ALA A 55 4.32 -0.24 -4.29
C ALA A 55 4.05 -1.33 -5.34
N THR A 56 4.43 -1.11 -6.60
CA THR A 56 4.31 -2.10 -7.69
C THR A 56 5.20 -3.31 -7.45
N GLN A 57 6.41 -3.11 -6.92
CA GLN A 57 7.31 -4.24 -6.58
C GLN A 57 6.71 -5.10 -5.45
N VAL A 58 6.17 -4.47 -4.42
CA VAL A 58 5.50 -5.17 -3.31
C VAL A 58 4.24 -5.90 -3.81
N ALA A 59 3.44 -5.28 -4.68
CA ALA A 59 2.29 -5.91 -5.31
C ALA A 59 2.70 -7.15 -6.11
N ALA A 60 3.77 -7.08 -6.91
CA ALA A 60 4.26 -8.20 -7.71
C ALA A 60 4.76 -9.37 -6.84
N ILE A 61 5.37 -9.09 -5.70
CA ILE A 61 5.74 -10.12 -4.71
C ILE A 61 4.48 -10.73 -4.09
N SER A 62 3.52 -9.90 -3.69
CA SER A 62 2.29 -10.33 -3.02
C SER A 62 1.42 -11.20 -3.93
N CYS A 63 1.25 -10.82 -5.20
CA CYS A 63 0.52 -11.60 -6.19
C CYS A 63 1.18 -12.96 -6.44
N ARG A 64 2.52 -13.01 -6.52
CA ARG A 64 3.25 -14.28 -6.69
C ARG A 64 3.06 -15.24 -5.53
N LYS A 65 2.95 -14.73 -4.29
CA LYS A 65 2.69 -15.59 -3.11
C LYS A 65 1.37 -16.36 -3.18
N ILE A 66 0.40 -15.86 -3.95
CA ILE A 66 -0.89 -16.53 -4.17
C ILE A 66 -0.98 -17.21 -5.55
N GLY A 67 0.16 -17.42 -6.23
CA GLY A 67 0.22 -18.07 -7.54
C GLY A 67 -0.26 -17.20 -8.72
N LYS A 68 -0.45 -15.90 -8.51
CA LYS A 68 -0.83 -14.94 -9.56
C LYS A 68 0.38 -14.14 -10.06
N SER A 69 0.28 -13.59 -11.27
CA SER A 69 1.19 -12.55 -11.76
C SER A 69 0.51 -11.19 -11.65
N LEU A 70 1.29 -10.13 -11.41
CA LEU A 70 0.77 -8.76 -11.45
C LEU A 70 0.70 -8.27 -12.90
N SER A 71 -0.46 -7.78 -13.31
CA SER A 71 -0.73 -7.16 -14.60
C SER A 71 -1.50 -5.85 -14.44
N GLY A 72 -1.78 -5.15 -15.55
CA GLY A 72 -2.65 -3.96 -15.55
C GLY A 72 -2.05 -2.71 -14.88
N VAL A 73 -0.76 -2.73 -14.55
CA VAL A 73 -0.04 -1.57 -14.00
C VAL A 73 0.07 -0.46 -15.05
N LYS A 74 -0.08 0.79 -14.63
CA LYS A 74 0.02 1.98 -15.50
C LYS A 74 1.41 2.58 -15.53
#